data_AF-A0A924XG98-F1
#
_entry.id   AF-A0A924XG98-F1
#
_cell.length_a   1.000
_cell.length_b   1.000
_cell.length_c   1.000
_cell.angle_alpha   90.00
_cell.angle_beta   90.00
_cell.angle_gamma   90.00
#
_symmetry.space_group_name_H-M   'P 1'
#
loop_
_entity.id
_entity.type
_entity.pdbx_description
1 polymer ?
#
loop_
_entity_poly.entity_id
_entity_poly.type
_entity_poly.pdbx_seq_one_letter_code
_entity_poly.pdbx_strand_id
1 'polypeptide(L)' 'MGELNDKAKGKAKEIAGVVTGDRDLEAEGKADIVKGKVKGAFETAKQRVKDAVNPPDGKL' A
#
# COMPACT_ATOMS: atom_id res chain seq x y z
N MET A 1 9.26 9.40 -10.62
CA MET A 1 10.18 8.31 -10.23
C MET A 1 10.23 8.19 -8.71
N GLY A 2 9.26 7.50 -8.10
CA GLY A 2 9.21 7.30 -6.63
C GLY A 2 8.88 5.85 -6.28
N GLU A 3 7.82 5.30 -6.86
CA GLU A 3 7.33 3.95 -6.53
C GLU A 3 8.30 2.78 -6.75
N LEU A 4 9.21 2.87 -7.71
CA LEU A 4 10.21 1.82 -7.94
C LEU A 4 11.28 1.81 -6.84
N ASN A 5 11.67 2.98 -6.34
CA ASN A 5 12.64 3.09 -5.24
C ASN A 5 12.04 2.63 -3.92
N ASP A 6 10.77 2.96 -3.64
CA ASP A 6 10.08 2.54 -2.42
C ASP A 6 9.81 1.03 -2.40
N LYS A 7 9.37 0.44 -3.52
CA LYS A 7 9.19 -1.03 -3.62
C LYS A 7 10.50 -1.79 -3.52
N ALA A 8 11.57 -1.28 -4.13
CA ALA A 8 12.90 -1.89 -4.05
C ALA A 8 13.47 -1.81 -2.62
N LYS A 9 13.34 -0.66 -1.94
CA LYS A 9 13.73 -0.51 -0.53
C LYS A 9 12.92 -1.42 0.40
N GLY A 10 11.61 -1.55 0.16
CA GLY A 10 10.74 -2.44 0.93
C GLY A 10 11.18 -3.90 0.81
N LYS A 11 11.37 -4.39 -0.43
CA LYS A 11 11.91 -5.75 -0.66
C LYS A 11 13.29 -5.95 -0.07
N ALA A 12 14.18 -4.96 -0.18
CA ALA A 12 15.52 -5.05 0.38
C ALA A 12 15.51 -5.16 1.91
N LYS A 13 14.65 -4.38 2.61
CA LYS A 13 14.44 -4.51 4.06
C LYS A 13 13.84 -5.86 4.45
N GLU A 14 12.92 -6.39 3.64
CA GLU A 14 12.32 -7.71 3.88
C GLU A 14 13.37 -8.82 3.77
N ILE A 15 14.21 -8.79 2.73
CA ILE A 15 15.30 -9.75 2.53
C ILE A 15 16.34 -9.59 3.65
N ALA A 16 16.71 -8.36 4.01
CA ALA A 16 17.64 -8.11 5.11
C ALA A 16 17.07 -8.61 6.45
N GLY A 17 15.79 -8.38 6.77
CA GLY A 17 15.16 -8.89 7.98
C GLY A 17 15.22 -10.42 8.08
N VAL A 18 14.91 -11.12 6.98
CA VAL A 18 14.97 -12.59 6.91
C VAL A 18 16.40 -13.11 7.03
N VAL A 19 17.36 -12.47 6.34
CA VAL A 19 18.78 -12.89 6.33
C VAL A 19 19.47 -12.63 7.67
N THR A 20 19.16 -11.51 8.32
CA THR A 20 19.80 -11.12 9.59
C THR A 20 19.10 -11.74 10.81
N GLY A 21 17.92 -12.35 10.64
CA GLY A 21 17.15 -12.99 11.71
C GLY A 21 16.45 -12.00 12.66
N ASP A 22 16.31 -10.75 12.23
CA ASP A 22 15.82 -9.64 13.03
C ASP A 22 14.29 -9.55 12.90
N ARG A 23 13.59 -10.14 13.89
CA ARG A 23 12.13 -10.28 13.89
C ARG A 23 11.41 -8.93 13.83
N ASP A 24 12.03 -7.87 14.34
CA ASP A 24 11.51 -6.50 14.28
C ASP A 24 11.45 -5.97 12.84
N LEU A 25 12.49 -6.18 12.04
CA LEU A 25 12.53 -5.76 10.62
C LEU A 25 11.53 -6.52 9.76
N GLU A 26 11.34 -7.81 10.02
CA GLU A 26 10.34 -8.63 9.31
C GLU A 26 8.91 -8.22 9.69
N ALA A 27 8.67 -7.90 10.97
CA ALA A 27 7.38 -7.44 11.47
C ALA A 27 7.02 -6.05 10.93
N GLU A 28 7.95 -5.10 10.93
CA GLU A 28 7.75 -3.77 10.35
C GLU A 28 7.46 -3.86 8.85
N GLY A 29 8.23 -4.65 8.10
CA GLY A 29 8.00 -4.84 6.66
C GLY A 29 6.63 -5.45 6.34
N LYS A 30 6.22 -6.49 7.07
CA LYS A 30 4.90 -7.10 6.91
C LYS A 30 3.77 -6.15 7.32
N ALA A 31 3.93 -5.41 8.40
CA ALA A 31 2.94 -4.44 8.86
C ALA A 31 2.74 -3.31 7.83
N ASP A 32 3.82 -2.80 7.24
CA ASP A 32 3.73 -1.76 6.21
C ASP A 32 3.05 -2.26 4.94
N ILE A 33 3.34 -3.49 4.51
CA ILE A 33 2.68 -4.12 3.35
C ILE A 33 1.19 -4.32 3.61
N VAL A 34 0.82 -4.84 4.80
CA VAL A 34 -0.58 -5.06 5.17
C VAL A 34 -1.32 -3.73 5.23
N LYS A 35 -0.75 -2.73 5.91
CA LYS A 35 -1.33 -1.41 6.04
C LYS A 35 -1.50 -0.74 4.67
N GLY A 36 -0.49 -0.83 3.79
CA GLY A 36 -0.55 -0.33 2.42
C GLY A 36 -1.64 -1.00 1.58
N LYS A 37 -1.76 -2.33 1.65
CA LYS A 37 -2.81 -3.09 0.95
C LYS A 37 -4.21 -2.72 1.44
N VAL A 38 -4.41 -2.63 2.74
CA VAL A 38 -5.70 -2.27 3.35
C VAL A 38 -6.09 -0.85 2.96
N LYS A 39 -5.16 0.11 3.06
CA LYS A 39 -5.41 1.50 2.71
C LYS A 39 -5.74 1.66 1.22
N GLY A 40 -4.97 1.01 0.35
CA GLY A 40 -5.23 1.03 -1.10
C GLY A 40 -6.57 0.41 -1.49
N ALA A 41 -6.96 -0.72 -0.87
CA ALA A 41 -8.26 -1.33 -1.10
C ALA A 41 -9.41 -0.44 -0.60
N PHE A 42 -9.24 0.17 0.57
CA PHE A 42 -10.23 1.06 1.16
C PHE A 42 -10.42 2.35 0.34
N GLU A 43 -9.32 2.98 -0.11
CA GLU A 43 -9.39 4.16 -0.97
C GLU A 43 -10.04 3.83 -2.32
N THR A 44 -9.71 2.68 -2.92
CA THR A 44 -10.34 2.22 -4.17
C THR A 44 -11.85 2.02 -3.98
N ALA A 45 -12.26 1.34 -2.91
CA ALA A 45 -13.68 1.13 -2.60
C ALA A 45 -14.41 2.46 -2.36
N LYS A 46 -13.82 3.35 -1.55
CA LYS A 46 -14.36 4.69 -1.29
C LYS A 46 -14.49 5.51 -2.57
N GLN A 47 -13.51 5.44 -3.47
CA GLN A 47 -13.54 6.15 -4.75
C GLN A 47 -14.63 5.62 -5.67
N ARG A 48 -14.81 4.29 -5.75
CA ARG A 48 -15.92 3.67 -6.50
C ARG A 48 -17.29 4.06 -5.95
N VAL A 49 -17.44 4.07 -4.63
CA VAL A 49 -18.67 4.53 -3.97
C VAL A 49 -18.87 6.01 -4.31
N LYS A 50 -17.87 6.87 -4.11
CA LYS A 50 -17.98 8.31 -4.38
C LYS A 50 -18.33 8.61 -5.84
N ASP A 51 -17.80 7.86 -6.79
CA ASP A 51 -18.13 7.95 -8.22
C ASP A 51 -19.59 7.55 -8.51
N ALA A 52 -20.10 6.53 -7.79
CA ALA A 52 -21.48 6.07 -7.92
C ALA A 52 -22.51 6.98 -7.22
N VAL A 53 -22.16 7.57 -6.06
CA VAL A 53 -23.07 8.47 -5.32
C VAL A 53 -23.00 9.91 -5.83
N ASN A 54 -21.88 10.28 -6.46
CA ASN A 54 -21.68 11.57 -7.09
C ASN A 54 -21.28 11.32 -8.56
N PRO A 55 -22.23 10.94 -9.42
CA PRO A 55 -21.97 10.98 -10.85
C PRO A 55 -21.47 12.39 -11.20
N PRO A 56 -20.55 12.56 -12.16
CA PRO A 56 -20.19 13.86 -12.67
C PRO A 56 -21.41 14.46 -13.38
N ASP A 57 -22.34 14.99 -12.61
CA ASP A 57 -23.54 15.67 -13.08
C ASP A 57 -23.12 17.08 -13.52
N GLY A 58 -22.64 17.10 -14.76
CA GLY A 58 -22.39 18.28 -15.58
C GLY A 58 -22.82 18.06 -17.02
N LYS A 59 -23.73 17.09 -17.26
CA LYS A 59 -24.45 16.92 -18.53
C LYS A 59 -25.91 16.57 -18.23
N LEU A 60 -26.67 17.59 -17.81
CA LEU A 60 -28.06 17.75 -18.20
C LEU A 60 -28.13 18.16 -19.68
#